data_AF-A0AAE1E9R6-F1
#
_entry.id   AF-A0AAE1E9R6-F1
#
_cell.length_a   1.000
_cell.length_b   1.000
_cell.length_c   1.000
_cell.angle_alpha   90.00
_cell.angle_beta   90.00
_cell.angle_gamma   90.00
#
_symmetry.space_group_name_H-M   'P 1'
#
loop_
_entity.id
_entity.type
_entity.pdbx_description
1 polymer ?
#
loop_
_entity_poly.entity_id
_entity_poly.type
_entity_poly.pdbx_seq_one_letter_code
_entity_poly.pdbx_strand_id
1 'polypeptide(L)'
;MNHDGSSGMVEVEASKAMWGRSMARNLRYIPIINDGDNKNCSETLELDPYPGFEVVKECNNHVANRPGTGLRNLVTTEFERGNTLRCRKTGLLQESVASKCSTTAELRKKTMWTLKHFCSTDDKPQHEDCPAGKDSWCFFQRALTYGKTPPIHQGKSSCYLVPRVAEAVAPHYERLNSVTASACWLTGHTVKISQKKYAKQVKKAEGRQLKTWKRRRLEISLATARAQQEYERREEGSS
;
A
#
# COMPACT_ATOMS: atom_id res chain seq x y z
N MET A 1 15.59 -3.87 -24.47
CA MET A 1 14.64 -5.00 -24.47
C MET A 1 13.27 -4.41 -24.68
N ASN A 2 12.69 -4.59 -25.87
CA ASN A 2 11.28 -4.31 -26.12
C ASN A 2 10.54 -5.65 -25.99
N HIS A 3 9.45 -5.66 -25.24
CA HIS A 3 8.62 -6.82 -25.00
C HIS A 3 7.26 -6.55 -25.64
N ASP A 4 6.82 -7.45 -26.52
CA ASP A 4 5.62 -7.25 -27.35
C ASP A 4 4.32 -7.79 -26.72
N GLY A 5 4.39 -8.38 -25.52
CA GLY A 5 3.23 -8.82 -24.75
C GLY A 5 2.67 -7.78 -23.78
N SER A 6 1.66 -8.17 -22.99
CA SER A 6 1.06 -7.29 -21.96
C SER A 6 2.08 -6.85 -20.91
N SER A 7 1.88 -5.68 -20.30
CA SER A 7 2.84 -5.13 -19.32
C SER A 7 3.08 -6.07 -18.13
N GLY A 8 2.11 -6.92 -17.79
CA GLY A 8 2.26 -7.92 -16.71
C GLY A 8 3.18 -9.08 -17.08
N MET A 9 3.27 -9.44 -18.36
CA MET A 9 4.18 -10.51 -18.83
C MET A 9 5.64 -10.07 -18.83
N VAL A 10 5.90 -8.77 -18.95
CA VAL A 10 7.27 -8.20 -18.88
C VAL A 10 7.93 -8.57 -17.55
N GLU A 11 7.20 -8.45 -16.44
CA GLU A 11 7.71 -8.76 -15.11
C GLU A 11 7.97 -10.26 -14.93
N VAL A 12 7.12 -11.09 -15.54
CA VAL A 12 7.29 -12.54 -15.55
C VAL A 12 8.54 -12.92 -16.32
N GLU A 13 8.66 -12.52 -17.58
CA GLU A 13 9.82 -12.83 -18.41
C GLU A 13 11.12 -12.30 -17.82
N ALA A 14 11.11 -11.08 -17.26
CA ALA A 14 12.24 -10.52 -16.56
C ALA A 14 12.64 -11.39 -15.34
N SER A 15 11.65 -11.87 -14.58
CA SER A 15 11.89 -12.78 -13.45
C SER A 15 12.49 -14.10 -13.92
N LYS A 16 11.87 -14.78 -14.90
CA LYS A 16 12.39 -16.02 -15.49
C LYS A 16 13.86 -15.84 -15.96
N ALA A 17 14.16 -14.74 -16.63
CA ALA A 17 15.51 -14.42 -17.10
C ALA A 17 16.50 -14.12 -15.96
N MET A 18 16.09 -13.40 -14.91
CA MET A 18 16.96 -13.14 -13.75
C MET A 18 17.31 -14.43 -13.01
N TRP A 19 16.33 -15.28 -12.74
CA TRP A 19 16.51 -16.53 -12.00
C TRP A 19 17.36 -17.53 -12.81
N GLY A 20 17.11 -17.65 -14.13
CA GLY A 20 17.97 -18.45 -15.01
C GLY A 20 19.43 -17.96 -15.04
N ARG A 21 19.66 -16.64 -15.09
CA ARG A 21 21.03 -16.08 -15.02
C ARG A 21 21.71 -16.30 -13.67
N SER A 22 20.95 -16.42 -12.59
CA SER A 22 21.50 -16.68 -11.26
C SER A 22 22.22 -18.03 -11.20
N MET A 23 21.64 -19.06 -11.82
CA MET A 23 22.26 -20.39 -11.95
C MET A 23 23.58 -20.34 -12.71
N ALA A 24 23.62 -19.58 -13.81
CA ALA A 24 24.85 -19.38 -14.58
C ALA A 24 25.95 -18.64 -13.80
N ARG A 25 25.59 -17.94 -12.72
CA ARG A 25 26.50 -17.18 -11.86
C ARG A 25 26.75 -17.83 -10.50
N ASN A 26 26.28 -19.07 -10.30
CA ASN A 26 26.37 -19.80 -9.04
C ASN A 26 25.79 -19.02 -7.83
N LEU A 27 24.75 -18.24 -8.08
CA LEU A 27 24.00 -17.49 -7.07
C LEU A 27 22.61 -18.11 -6.88
N ARG A 28 22.07 -17.99 -5.66
CA ARG A 28 20.71 -18.42 -5.35
C ARG A 28 19.93 -17.31 -4.69
N TYR A 29 18.74 -17.05 -5.24
CA TYR A 29 17.74 -16.19 -4.60
C TYR A 29 16.93 -17.02 -3.61
N ILE A 30 16.60 -16.44 -2.45
CA ILE A 30 15.91 -17.16 -1.36
C ILE A 30 14.44 -16.72 -1.29
N PRO A 31 14.11 -15.43 -1.09
CA PRO A 31 12.75 -14.96 -1.29
C PRO A 31 12.50 -14.39 -2.70
N ILE A 32 11.38 -14.75 -3.32
CA ILE A 32 10.78 -13.98 -4.42
C ILE A 32 10.03 -12.81 -3.79
N ILE A 33 10.52 -11.59 -3.98
CA ILE A 33 9.83 -10.36 -3.58
C ILE A 33 9.04 -9.84 -4.78
N ASN A 34 7.71 -9.77 -4.65
CA ASN A 34 6.85 -9.25 -5.71
C ASN A 34 5.84 -8.22 -5.17
N ASP A 35 5.69 -7.12 -5.91
CA ASP A 35 4.76 -6.02 -5.61
C ASP A 35 3.34 -6.30 -6.13
N GLY A 36 3.23 -7.13 -7.19
CA GLY A 36 2.03 -7.40 -7.96
C GLY A 36 1.41 -8.79 -7.78
N ASP A 37 0.42 -9.07 -8.62
CA ASP A 37 -0.45 -10.26 -8.57
C ASP A 37 0.32 -11.59 -8.52
N ASN A 38 -0.33 -12.60 -7.93
CA ASN A 38 0.24 -13.94 -7.68
C ASN A 38 0.86 -14.61 -8.93
N LYS A 39 0.41 -14.24 -10.13
CA LYS A 39 0.77 -14.91 -11.39
C LYS A 39 2.28 -14.95 -11.65
N ASN A 40 3.00 -13.86 -11.43
CA ASN A 40 4.46 -13.84 -11.66
C ASN A 40 5.21 -14.76 -10.67
N CYS A 41 4.78 -14.78 -9.40
CA CYS A 41 5.34 -15.72 -8.43
C CYS A 41 5.02 -17.18 -8.78
N SER A 42 3.77 -17.47 -9.17
CA SER A 42 3.36 -18.82 -9.59
C SER A 42 4.20 -19.32 -10.76
N GLU A 43 4.31 -18.55 -11.84
CA GLU A 43 5.06 -18.96 -13.03
C GLU A 43 6.57 -19.04 -12.79
N THR A 44 7.13 -18.22 -11.90
CA THR A 44 8.56 -18.29 -11.55
C THR A 44 8.85 -19.50 -10.65
N LEU A 45 7.91 -19.88 -9.77
CA LEU A 45 8.03 -21.08 -8.94
C LEU A 45 7.83 -22.37 -9.76
N GLU A 46 6.94 -22.35 -10.76
CA GLU A 46 6.75 -23.47 -11.70
C GLU A 46 8.01 -23.79 -12.52
N LEU A 47 8.92 -22.83 -12.68
CA LEU A 47 10.22 -23.10 -13.32
C LEU A 47 11.15 -23.98 -12.47
N ASP A 48 10.85 -24.18 -11.19
CA ASP A 48 11.71 -24.84 -10.20
C ASP A 48 13.20 -24.53 -10.41
N PRO A 49 13.60 -23.25 -10.33
CA PRO A 49 14.95 -22.83 -10.71
C PRO A 49 16.04 -23.43 -9.80
N TYR A 50 15.69 -23.90 -8.60
CA TYR A 50 16.60 -24.47 -7.61
C TYR A 50 16.03 -25.79 -7.02
N PRO A 51 16.14 -26.92 -7.73
CA PRO A 51 15.62 -28.19 -7.26
C PRO A 51 16.17 -28.55 -5.87
N GLY A 52 15.28 -28.88 -4.93
CA GLY A 52 15.63 -29.22 -3.54
C GLY A 52 15.80 -28.03 -2.60
N PHE A 53 15.59 -26.80 -3.07
CA PHE A 53 15.59 -25.60 -2.24
C PHE A 53 14.22 -24.92 -2.25
N GLU A 54 13.67 -24.65 -1.07
CA GLU A 54 12.39 -23.95 -0.96
C GLU A 54 12.57 -22.46 -1.25
N VAL A 55 11.93 -22.01 -2.34
CA VAL A 55 11.86 -20.59 -2.68
C VAL A 55 10.65 -19.97 -1.99
N VAL A 56 10.90 -19.06 -1.05
CA VAL A 56 9.83 -18.43 -0.26
C VAL A 56 9.19 -17.29 -1.05
N LYS A 57 7.87 -17.31 -1.16
CA LYS A 57 7.14 -16.18 -1.75
C LYS A 57 6.86 -15.10 -0.71
N GLU A 58 7.46 -13.92 -0.90
CA GLU A 58 7.14 -12.73 -0.12
C GLU A 58 6.30 -11.73 -0.93
N CYS A 59 5.00 -11.67 -0.64
CA CYS A 59 4.07 -10.72 -1.26
C CYS A 59 3.52 -9.72 -0.24
N ASN A 60 4.43 -9.13 0.54
CA ASN A 60 4.12 -8.23 1.64
C ASN A 60 3.20 -7.07 1.19
N ASN A 61 3.45 -6.49 0.01
CA ASN A 61 2.61 -5.40 -0.53
C ASN A 61 1.19 -5.84 -0.86
N HIS A 62 1.03 -7.01 -1.50
CA HIS A 62 -0.26 -7.62 -1.79
C HIS A 62 -1.02 -7.93 -0.49
N VAL A 63 -0.36 -8.58 0.47
CA VAL A 63 -0.99 -8.91 1.76
C VAL A 63 -1.43 -7.66 2.50
N ALA A 64 -0.63 -6.58 2.43
CA ALA A 64 -1.01 -5.30 3.01
C ALA A 64 -2.21 -4.61 2.34
N ASN A 65 -2.59 -5.01 1.12
CA ASN A 65 -3.79 -4.53 0.41
C ASN A 65 -5.01 -5.46 0.58
N ARG A 66 -4.82 -6.71 1.07
CA ARG A 66 -5.91 -7.66 1.32
C ARG A 66 -6.97 -7.15 2.31
N PRO A 67 -6.64 -6.44 3.40
CA PRO A 67 -7.66 -5.88 4.28
C PRO A 67 -8.68 -5.03 3.51
N GLY A 68 -8.18 -4.06 2.73
CA GLY A 68 -9.02 -3.07 2.07
C GLY A 68 -9.76 -3.63 0.87
N THR A 69 -9.11 -4.55 0.15
CA THR A 69 -9.71 -5.24 -1.00
C THR A 69 -10.75 -6.25 -0.54
N GLY A 70 -10.48 -6.98 0.54
CA GLY A 70 -11.44 -7.93 1.12
C GLY A 70 -12.73 -7.25 1.56
N LEU A 71 -12.63 -6.09 2.24
CA LEU A 71 -13.82 -5.32 2.62
C LEU A 71 -14.58 -4.76 1.40
N ARG A 72 -13.87 -4.25 0.38
CA ARG A 72 -14.52 -3.76 -0.84
C ARG A 72 -15.26 -4.88 -1.58
N ASN A 73 -14.63 -6.04 -1.73
CA ASN A 73 -15.25 -7.21 -2.36
C ASN A 73 -16.46 -7.70 -1.56
N LEU A 74 -16.37 -7.72 -0.22
CA LEU A 74 -17.50 -8.08 0.63
C LEU A 74 -18.71 -7.15 0.42
N VAL A 75 -18.47 -5.84 0.35
CA VAL A 75 -19.52 -4.85 0.06
C VAL A 75 -20.15 -5.13 -1.30
N THR A 76 -19.35 -5.45 -2.32
CA THR A 76 -19.86 -5.82 -3.65
C THR A 76 -20.69 -7.10 -3.61
N THR A 77 -20.18 -8.18 -3.01
CA THR A 77 -20.88 -9.48 -2.95
C THR A 77 -22.18 -9.39 -2.16
N GLU A 78 -22.21 -8.60 -1.10
CA GLU A 78 -23.44 -8.40 -0.32
C GLU A 78 -24.44 -7.52 -1.08
N PHE A 79 -23.96 -6.53 -1.84
CA PHE A 79 -24.81 -5.73 -2.73
C PHE A 79 -25.48 -6.59 -3.81
N GLU A 80 -24.74 -7.51 -4.43
CA GLU A 80 -25.27 -8.49 -5.40
C GLU A 80 -26.33 -9.41 -4.78
N ARG A 81 -26.23 -9.70 -3.47
CA ARG A 81 -27.22 -10.47 -2.70
C ARG A 81 -28.43 -9.63 -2.27
N GLY A 82 -28.57 -8.40 -2.76
CA GLY A 82 -29.64 -7.47 -2.40
C GLY A 82 -29.41 -6.74 -1.07
N ASN A 83 -28.21 -6.81 -0.49
CA ASN A 83 -27.91 -6.27 0.82
C ASN A 83 -27.06 -5.01 0.70
N THR A 84 -27.53 -3.89 1.25
CA THR A 84 -26.72 -2.66 1.22
C THR A 84 -25.87 -2.56 2.49
N LEU A 85 -24.57 -2.89 2.38
CA LEU A 85 -23.59 -2.61 3.43
C LEU A 85 -23.13 -1.14 3.33
N ARG A 86 -23.95 -0.19 3.79
CA ARG A 86 -23.61 1.23 3.75
C ARG A 86 -22.78 1.63 4.98
N CYS A 87 -21.46 1.56 4.88
CA CYS A 87 -20.58 2.24 5.85
C CYS A 87 -19.70 3.25 5.13
N ARG A 88 -19.95 4.55 5.35
CA ARG A 88 -19.23 5.65 4.69
C ARG A 88 -17.75 5.74 5.10
N LYS A 89 -17.29 4.93 6.08
CA LYS A 89 -15.99 5.08 6.75
C LYS A 89 -15.15 3.78 6.84
N THR A 90 -15.60 2.64 6.31
CA THR A 90 -14.84 1.36 6.36
C THR A 90 -13.46 1.46 5.71
N GLY A 91 -13.30 2.29 4.69
CA GLY A 91 -12.01 2.49 4.00
C GLY A 91 -10.93 3.19 4.83
N LEU A 92 -11.28 3.92 5.90
CA LEU A 92 -10.35 4.78 6.65
C LEU A 92 -9.66 4.08 7.84
N LEU A 93 -10.14 2.89 8.21
CA LEU A 93 -9.71 2.22 9.44
C LEU A 93 -8.47 1.36 9.28
N GLN A 94 -8.17 0.87 8.08
CA GLN A 94 -7.05 -0.06 7.90
C GLN A 94 -5.72 0.66 7.69
N GLU A 95 -5.67 1.71 6.87
CA GLU A 95 -4.40 2.43 6.61
C GLU A 95 -3.90 3.22 7.84
N SER A 96 -4.81 3.72 8.67
CA SER A 96 -4.50 4.47 9.90
C SER A 96 -4.06 3.59 11.07
N VAL A 97 -4.50 2.32 11.11
CA VAL A 97 -4.14 1.37 12.16
C VAL A 97 -2.72 0.84 11.95
N ALA A 98 -2.37 0.41 10.73
CA ALA A 98 -1.04 -0.15 10.43
C ALA A 98 0.08 0.88 10.53
N SER A 99 -0.15 2.12 10.09
CA SER A 99 0.86 3.19 10.12
C SER A 99 1.34 3.59 11.52
N LYS A 100 0.58 3.23 12.56
CA LYS A 100 0.87 3.55 13.97
C LYS A 100 1.26 2.32 14.80
N CYS A 101 1.56 1.20 14.17
CA CYS A 101 2.00 -0.02 14.86
C CYS A 101 3.47 -0.28 14.56
N SER A 102 4.21 -0.67 15.58
CA SER A 102 5.61 -1.08 15.47
C SER A 102 5.76 -2.59 15.52
N THR A 103 4.79 -3.29 16.14
CA THR A 103 4.80 -4.74 16.28
C THR A 103 3.53 -5.39 15.73
N THR A 104 3.62 -6.67 15.41
CA THR A 104 2.48 -7.49 14.98
C THR A 104 1.44 -7.65 16.08
N ALA A 105 1.87 -7.72 17.35
CA ALA A 105 0.97 -7.80 18.50
C ALA A 105 0.11 -6.52 18.64
N GLU A 106 0.71 -5.35 18.51
CA GLU A 106 -0.02 -4.07 18.50
C GLU A 106 -1.02 -3.99 17.36
N LEU A 107 -0.61 -4.41 16.16
CA LEU A 107 -1.44 -4.41 14.97
C LEU A 107 -2.66 -5.31 15.14
N ARG A 108 -2.44 -6.53 15.63
CA ARG A 108 -3.49 -7.52 15.96
C ARG A 108 -4.48 -6.96 16.97
N LYS A 109 -3.98 -6.42 18.08
CA LYS A 109 -4.81 -5.81 19.12
C LYS A 109 -5.66 -4.67 18.57
N LYS A 110 -5.06 -3.70 17.87
CA LYS A 110 -5.79 -2.56 17.28
C LYS A 110 -6.79 -3.00 16.21
N THR A 111 -6.45 -4.01 15.41
CA THR A 111 -7.36 -4.54 14.39
C THR A 111 -8.61 -5.12 15.01
N MET A 112 -8.47 -6.04 15.97
CA MET A 112 -9.61 -6.67 16.61
C MET A 112 -10.44 -5.68 17.40
N TRP A 113 -9.77 -4.77 18.11
CA TRP A 113 -10.48 -3.76 18.87
C TRP A 113 -11.23 -2.76 17.97
N THR A 114 -10.72 -2.37 16.79
CA THR A 114 -11.54 -1.56 15.89
C THR A 114 -12.85 -2.25 15.54
N LEU A 115 -12.86 -3.56 15.26
CA LEU A 115 -14.10 -4.31 15.06
C LEU A 115 -15.02 -4.24 16.27
N LYS A 116 -14.50 -4.52 17.48
CA LYS A 116 -15.26 -4.43 18.74
C LYS A 116 -15.89 -3.04 18.91
N HIS A 117 -15.13 -1.97 18.67
CA HIS A 117 -15.61 -0.60 18.77
C HIS A 117 -16.81 -0.35 17.85
N PHE A 118 -16.76 -0.86 16.61
CA PHE A 118 -17.85 -0.72 15.65
C PHE A 118 -19.05 -1.62 15.92
N CYS A 119 -18.86 -2.74 16.62
CA CYS A 119 -19.94 -3.65 17.01
C CYS A 119 -20.54 -3.28 18.39
N SER A 120 -20.00 -2.26 19.03
CA SER A 120 -20.43 -1.82 20.36
C SER A 120 -21.83 -1.24 20.32
N THR A 121 -22.64 -1.60 21.31
CA THR A 121 -23.99 -1.03 21.54
C THR A 121 -24.11 -0.48 22.95
N ASP A 122 -25.23 0.19 23.23
CA ASP A 122 -25.55 0.64 24.59
C ASP A 122 -25.74 -0.56 25.55
N ASP A 123 -26.37 -1.64 25.07
CA ASP A 123 -26.58 -2.87 25.86
C ASP A 123 -25.30 -3.70 26.04
N LYS A 124 -24.40 -3.66 25.05
CA LYS A 124 -23.13 -4.39 25.04
C LYS A 124 -21.98 -3.45 24.67
N PRO A 125 -21.52 -2.59 25.61
CA PRO A 125 -20.45 -1.65 25.35
C PRO A 125 -19.10 -2.38 25.24
N GLN A 126 -18.44 -2.29 24.09
CA GLN A 126 -17.16 -2.95 23.80
C GLN A 126 -16.03 -1.94 23.61
N HIS A 127 -15.87 -1.03 24.56
CA HIS A 127 -14.87 0.06 24.53
C HIS A 127 -13.65 -0.18 25.41
N GLU A 128 -13.51 -1.38 25.99
CA GLU A 128 -12.43 -1.76 26.92
C GLU A 128 -11.03 -1.52 26.35
N ASP A 129 -10.84 -1.84 25.06
CA ASP A 129 -9.56 -1.70 24.39
C ASP A 129 -9.33 -0.26 23.86
N CYS A 130 -10.40 0.57 23.83
CA CYS A 130 -10.41 2.05 23.88
C CYS A 130 -9.10 2.82 24.14
N PRO A 131 -8.58 3.84 23.39
CA PRO A 131 -7.52 4.63 24.00
C PRO A 131 -8.18 5.48 25.09
N ALA A 132 -7.64 5.46 26.30
CA ALA A 132 -8.14 6.32 27.37
C ALA A 132 -7.67 7.77 27.16
N GLY A 133 -8.32 8.72 27.85
CA GLY A 133 -7.87 10.11 27.89
C GLY A 133 -8.81 11.10 27.21
N LYS A 134 -8.55 12.39 27.47
CA LYS A 134 -9.35 13.52 26.99
C LYS A 134 -9.31 13.65 25.46
N ASP A 135 -8.17 13.30 24.87
CA ASP A 135 -7.94 13.34 23.42
C ASP A 135 -8.33 12.03 22.72
N SER A 136 -8.99 11.11 23.44
CA SER A 136 -9.48 9.88 22.84
C SER A 136 -10.50 10.20 21.74
N TRP A 137 -10.33 9.54 20.60
CA TRP A 137 -11.32 9.53 19.54
C TRP A 137 -12.57 8.72 19.93
N CYS A 138 -12.44 7.81 20.89
CA CYS A 138 -13.56 7.04 21.43
C CYS A 138 -14.37 7.91 22.38
N PHE A 139 -15.62 8.18 22.00
CA PHE A 139 -16.52 9.02 22.81
C PHE A 139 -16.79 8.41 24.19
N PHE A 140 -16.80 7.08 24.30
CA PHE A 140 -17.10 6.35 25.53
C PHE A 140 -15.97 6.54 26.54
N GLN A 141 -14.72 6.24 26.15
CA GLN A 141 -13.55 6.43 27.02
C GLN A 141 -13.31 7.89 27.38
N ARG A 142 -13.60 8.81 26.44
CA ARG A 142 -13.51 10.23 26.71
C ARG A 142 -14.53 10.66 27.78
N ALA A 143 -15.77 10.19 27.70
CA ALA A 143 -16.79 10.48 28.71
C ALA A 143 -16.38 9.95 30.10
N LEU A 144 -15.87 8.71 30.16
CA LEU A 144 -15.34 8.12 31.40
C LEU A 144 -14.20 8.97 31.99
N THR A 145 -13.29 9.46 31.14
CA THR A 145 -12.16 10.32 31.58
C THR A 145 -12.66 11.63 32.22
N TYR A 146 -13.80 12.16 31.78
CA TYR A 146 -14.42 13.35 32.36
C TYR A 146 -15.35 13.04 33.55
N GLY A 147 -15.47 11.78 33.98
CA GLY A 147 -16.43 11.36 35.01
C GLY A 147 -17.88 11.54 34.59
N LYS A 148 -18.17 11.54 33.28
CA LYS A 148 -19.50 11.72 32.72
C LYS A 148 -20.08 10.40 32.25
N THR A 149 -21.40 10.27 32.30
CA THR A 149 -22.11 9.16 31.66
C THR A 149 -21.84 9.15 30.17
N PRO A 150 -21.39 8.03 29.59
CA PRO A 150 -21.20 7.92 28.14
C PRO A 150 -22.49 8.22 27.37
N PRO A 151 -22.43 9.03 26.31
CA PRO A 151 -23.54 9.22 25.39
C PRO A 151 -24.04 7.90 24.79
N ILE A 152 -25.33 7.83 24.46
CA ILE A 152 -25.89 6.67 23.74
C ILE A 152 -25.28 6.52 22.34
N HIS A 153 -25.25 5.30 21.81
CA HIS A 153 -24.70 4.99 20.49
C HIS A 153 -25.60 5.51 19.35
N GLN A 154 -26.90 5.64 19.59
CA GLN A 154 -27.85 6.17 18.60
C GLN A 154 -27.49 7.59 18.14
N GLY A 155 -27.59 7.84 16.83
CA GLY A 155 -27.26 9.15 16.22
C GLY A 155 -25.75 9.43 16.07
N LYS A 156 -24.87 8.66 16.72
CA LYS A 156 -23.42 8.73 16.49
C LYS A 156 -23.02 7.84 15.32
N SER A 157 -23.16 8.41 14.12
CA SER A 157 -22.80 7.82 12.81
C SER A 157 -21.38 7.21 12.68
N SER A 158 -20.54 7.30 13.72
CA SER A 158 -19.18 6.78 13.74
C SER A 158 -19.01 5.42 14.40
N CYS A 159 -20.00 4.90 15.14
CA CYS A 159 -19.71 3.82 16.11
C CYS A 159 -20.50 2.53 15.93
N TYR A 160 -21.40 2.44 14.95
CA TYR A 160 -22.27 1.27 14.82
C TYR A 160 -22.24 0.67 13.41
N LEU A 161 -21.77 -0.58 13.33
CA LEU A 161 -22.06 -1.49 12.25
C LEU A 161 -23.37 -2.20 12.58
N VAL A 162 -24.28 -2.22 11.61
CA VAL A 162 -25.50 -3.03 11.71
C VAL A 162 -25.09 -4.50 11.93
N PRO A 163 -25.78 -5.29 12.77
CA PRO A 163 -25.35 -6.64 13.15
C PRO A 163 -25.05 -7.53 11.94
N ARG A 164 -25.90 -7.47 10.93
CA ARG A 164 -25.70 -8.15 9.64
C ARG A 164 -24.37 -7.80 8.95
N VAL A 165 -23.98 -6.52 9.00
CA VAL A 165 -22.70 -6.05 8.45
C VAL A 165 -21.54 -6.55 9.32
N ALA A 166 -21.70 -6.51 10.65
CA ALA A 166 -20.70 -6.99 11.59
C ALA A 166 -20.41 -8.50 11.39
N GLU A 167 -21.44 -9.33 11.25
CA GLU A 167 -21.33 -10.75 10.95
C GLU A 167 -20.62 -11.01 9.62
N ALA A 168 -20.98 -10.27 8.58
CA ALA A 168 -20.33 -10.38 7.27
C ALA A 168 -18.83 -9.99 7.32
N VAL A 169 -18.48 -9.02 8.16
CA VAL A 169 -17.13 -8.44 8.25
C VAL A 169 -16.21 -9.21 9.22
N ALA A 170 -16.75 -9.86 10.25
CA ALA A 170 -15.97 -10.52 11.30
C ALA A 170 -14.94 -11.55 10.77
N PRO A 171 -15.28 -12.47 9.84
CA PRO A 171 -14.31 -13.44 9.31
C PRO A 171 -13.11 -12.77 8.61
N HIS A 172 -13.32 -11.59 8.02
CA HIS A 172 -12.23 -10.82 7.41
C HIS A 172 -11.26 -10.30 8.46
N TYR A 173 -11.78 -9.78 9.58
CA TYR A 173 -10.94 -9.29 10.68
C TYR A 173 -10.18 -10.41 11.38
N GLU A 174 -10.80 -11.57 11.58
CA GLU A 174 -10.13 -12.75 12.15
C GLU A 174 -8.97 -13.23 11.27
N ARG A 175 -9.21 -13.32 9.95
CA ARG A 175 -8.16 -13.69 8.99
C ARG A 175 -6.99 -12.71 9.00
N LEU A 176 -7.27 -11.41 9.11
CA LEU A 176 -6.25 -10.36 9.25
C LEU A 176 -5.47 -10.48 10.57
N ASN A 177 -6.15 -10.90 11.63
CA ASN A 177 -5.58 -11.08 12.96
C ASN A 177 -4.70 -12.35 13.10
N SER A 178 -4.58 -13.17 12.04
CA SER A 178 -3.63 -14.28 12.02
C SER A 178 -2.18 -13.79 12.07
N VAL A 179 -1.30 -14.59 12.70
CA VAL A 179 0.12 -14.24 12.91
C VAL A 179 0.81 -13.90 11.59
N THR A 180 0.63 -14.75 10.59
CA THR A 180 1.23 -14.60 9.25
C THR A 180 0.65 -13.40 8.51
N ALA A 181 -0.68 -13.21 8.50
CA ALA A 181 -1.28 -12.08 7.80
C ALA A 181 -0.90 -10.74 8.43
N SER A 182 -0.87 -10.65 9.76
CA SER A 182 -0.47 -9.43 10.47
C SER A 182 1.01 -9.09 10.26
N ALA A 183 1.91 -10.09 10.26
CA ALA A 183 3.32 -9.89 9.95
C ALA A 183 3.53 -9.36 8.53
N CYS A 184 2.96 -10.04 7.53
CA CYS A 184 3.06 -9.63 6.13
C CYS A 184 2.41 -8.25 5.89
N TRP A 185 1.33 -7.92 6.60
CA TRP A 185 0.69 -6.61 6.51
C TRP A 185 1.59 -5.50 7.05
N LEU A 186 2.19 -5.68 8.23
CA LEU A 186 3.09 -4.69 8.82
C LEU A 186 4.31 -4.43 7.92
N THR A 187 4.97 -5.49 7.47
CA THR A 187 6.12 -5.43 6.56
C THR A 187 5.73 -4.82 5.21
N GLY A 188 4.58 -5.17 4.66
CA GLY A 188 4.10 -4.59 3.41
C GLY A 188 3.82 -3.10 3.53
N HIS A 189 3.25 -2.67 4.65
CA HIS A 189 2.96 -1.26 4.88
C HIS A 189 4.24 -0.43 5.00
N THR A 190 5.27 -0.92 5.70
CA THR A 190 6.58 -0.23 5.80
C THR A 190 7.27 -0.12 4.44
N VAL A 191 7.23 -1.19 3.63
CA VAL A 191 7.76 -1.18 2.26
C VAL A 191 7.03 -0.13 1.41
N LYS A 192 5.69 -0.05 1.44
CA LYS A 192 4.93 0.99 0.71
C LYS A 192 5.33 2.40 1.10
N ILE A 193 5.51 2.66 2.40
CA ILE A 193 5.93 3.98 2.88
C ILE A 193 7.31 4.32 2.30
N SER A 194 8.23 3.37 2.31
CA SER A 194 9.58 3.53 1.74
C SER A 194 9.53 3.79 0.23
N GLN A 195 8.79 2.96 -0.52
CA GLN A 195 8.59 3.12 -1.97
C GLN A 195 7.98 4.48 -2.32
N LYS A 196 6.94 4.92 -1.59
CA LYS A 196 6.33 6.26 -1.78
C LYS A 196 7.35 7.39 -1.55
N LYS A 197 8.23 7.26 -0.55
CA LYS A 197 9.31 8.24 -0.30
C LYS A 197 10.32 8.24 -1.44
N TYR A 198 10.77 7.07 -1.87
CA TYR A 198 11.72 6.92 -2.99
C TYR A 198 11.15 7.51 -4.29
N ALA A 199 9.91 7.19 -4.64
CA ALA A 199 9.24 7.72 -5.84
C ALA A 199 9.18 9.26 -5.85
N LYS A 200 8.94 9.89 -4.69
CA LYS A 200 9.00 11.36 -4.57
C LYS A 200 10.41 11.91 -4.82
N GLN A 201 11.44 11.22 -4.35
CA GLN A 201 12.83 11.61 -4.58
C GLN A 201 13.22 11.50 -6.05
N VAL A 202 12.83 10.40 -6.72
CA VAL A 202 13.06 10.19 -8.15
C VAL A 202 12.40 11.31 -8.97
N LYS A 203 11.10 11.57 -8.76
CA LYS A 203 10.40 12.67 -9.46
C LYS A 203 11.07 14.03 -9.24
N LYS A 204 11.58 14.29 -8.03
CA LYS A 204 12.33 15.52 -7.74
C LYS A 204 13.66 15.56 -8.49
N ALA A 205 14.36 14.44 -8.61
CA ALA A 205 15.61 14.34 -9.35
C ALA A 205 15.39 14.51 -10.87
N GLU A 206 14.40 13.84 -11.44
CA GLU A 206 13.99 13.98 -12.85
C GLU A 206 13.61 15.42 -13.16
N GLY A 207 12.81 16.06 -12.30
CA GLY A 207 12.45 17.47 -12.44
C GLY A 207 13.66 18.41 -12.41
N ARG A 208 14.70 18.10 -11.63
CA ARG A 208 15.97 18.85 -11.65
C ARG A 208 16.74 18.62 -12.95
N GLN A 209 16.89 17.37 -13.39
CA GLN A 209 17.57 17.05 -14.64
C GLN A 209 16.90 17.73 -15.84
N LEU A 210 15.56 17.71 -15.91
CA LEU A 210 14.81 18.37 -16.97
C LEU A 210 15.06 19.88 -17.01
N LYS A 211 15.15 20.54 -15.84
CA LYS A 211 15.51 21.97 -15.75
C LYS A 211 16.93 22.23 -16.26
N THR A 212 17.89 21.40 -15.86
CA THR A 212 19.28 21.51 -16.33
C THR A 212 19.39 21.30 -17.83
N TRP A 213 18.67 20.33 -18.39
CA TRP A 213 18.64 20.06 -19.82
C TRP A 213 18.05 21.25 -20.60
N LYS A 214 16.92 21.80 -20.15
CA LYS A 214 16.31 23.00 -20.76
C LYS A 214 17.27 24.21 -20.74
N ARG A 215 17.98 24.43 -19.64
CA ARG A 215 18.99 25.50 -19.53
C ARG A 215 20.14 25.31 -20.51
N ARG A 216 20.73 24.11 -20.57
CA ARG A 216 21.81 23.79 -21.52
C ARG A 216 21.37 23.96 -22.98
N ARG A 217 20.15 23.54 -23.31
CA ARG A 217 19.59 23.72 -24.65
C ARG A 217 19.48 25.20 -25.04
N LEU A 218 19.07 26.06 -24.10
CA LEU A 218 19.03 27.51 -24.33
C LEU A 218 20.43 28.10 -24.49
N GLU A 219 21.39 27.69 -23.65
CA GLU A 219 22.79 28.12 -23.72
C GLU A 219 23.42 27.74 -25.08
N ILE A 220 23.20 26.52 -25.56
CA ILE A 220 23.64 26.06 -26.88
C ILE A 220 23.01 26.92 -27.99
N SER A 221 21.69 27.12 -27.95
CA SER A 221 20.99 27.93 -28.95
C SER A 221 21.51 29.37 -29.03
N LEU A 222 21.81 29.99 -27.89
CA LEU A 222 22.38 31.34 -27.83
C LEU A 222 23.82 31.37 -28.35
N ALA A 223 24.64 30.37 -28.03
CA ALA A 223 26.00 30.28 -28.53
C ALA A 223 26.03 30.10 -30.07
N THR A 224 25.16 29.25 -30.61
CA THR A 224 25.02 29.08 -32.06
C THR A 224 24.59 30.38 -32.74
N ALA A 225 23.62 31.11 -32.18
CA ALA A 225 23.19 32.39 -32.74
C ALA A 225 24.31 33.45 -32.74
N ARG A 226 25.12 33.52 -31.67
CA ARG A 226 26.28 34.42 -31.60
C ARG A 226 27.34 34.06 -32.62
N ALA A 227 27.67 32.77 -32.75
CA ALA A 227 28.63 32.30 -33.74
C ALA A 227 28.18 32.62 -35.18
N GLN A 228 26.88 32.50 -35.47
CA GLN A 228 26.29 32.87 -36.76
C GLN A 228 26.48 34.38 -37.04
N GLN A 229 26.15 35.24 -36.08
CA GLN A 229 26.34 36.69 -36.22
C GLN A 229 27.80 37.10 -36.36
N GLU A 230 28.72 36.43 -35.68
CA GLU A 230 30.16 36.66 -35.83
C GLU A 230 30.66 36.23 -37.21
N TYR A 231 30.15 35.13 -37.74
CA TYR A 231 30.45 34.68 -39.11
C TYR A 231 29.97 35.69 -40.15
N GLU A 232 28.71 36.11 -40.09
CA GLU A 232 28.11 37.10 -40.99
C GLU A 232 28.91 38.42 -40.98
N ARG A 233 29.31 38.89 -39.80
CA ARG A 233 30.11 40.12 -39.66
C ARG A 233 31.52 40.00 -40.26
N ARG A 234 32.11 38.81 -40.28
CA ARG A 234 33.43 38.56 -40.89
C ARG A 234 33.34 38.53 -42.41
N GLU A 235 32.28 37.96 -42.96
CA GLU A 235 32.03 37.95 -44.41
C GLU A 235 31.76 39.37 -44.94
N GLU A 236 30.97 40.17 -44.22
CA GLU A 236 30.69 41.57 -44.60
C GLU A 236 31.91 42.51 -44.51
N GLY A 237 32.88 42.20 -43.64
CA GLY A 237 34.10 42.99 -43.47
C GLY A 237 35.25 42.64 -44.44
N SER A 238 35.06 41.63 -45.31
CA SER A 238 36.07 41.16 -46.26
C SER A 238 35.75 41.52 -47.72
N SER A 239 34.69 42.31 -47.96
CA SER A 239 34.32 42.87 -49.27
C SER A 239 34.63 44.36 -49.37
#